data_AF-Q8KKA1-F1
#
_entry.id   AF-Q8KKA1-F1
#
_cell.length_a   1.000
_cell.length_b   1.000
_cell.length_c   1.000
_cell.angle_alpha   90.00
_cell.angle_beta   90.00
_cell.angle_gamma   90.00
#
_symmetry.space_group_name_H-M   'P 1'
#
loop_
_entity.id
_entity.type
_entity.pdbx_description
1 polymer ?
#
loop_
_entity_poly.entity_id
_entity_poly.type
_entity_poly.pdbx_seq_one_letter_code
_entity_poly.pdbx_strand_id
1 'polypeptide(L)'
;MTTLTSTEFKQGALWAINILMNTTRDTDSAYEILSVFPDLLEFAKQVPEKDLSSIREFVVNGLPLGTDHGFLRVAYGAMGVGETIIELPESGDVDDLAAAPGDVLYWVVYGVKADGEKVALIQALSLPEEAEKLASKLAEQLA
;
A
#
# COMPACT_ATOMS: atom_id res chain seq x y z
N MET A 1 6.54 -24.38 29.94
CA MET A 1 6.78 -23.66 28.68
C MET A 1 5.42 -23.45 28.05
N THR A 2 5.00 -22.19 27.89
CA THR A 2 3.77 -21.88 27.17
C THR A 2 4.11 -21.88 25.68
N THR A 3 3.43 -22.72 24.91
CA THR A 3 3.62 -22.77 23.45
C THR A 3 2.84 -21.61 22.85
N LEU A 4 3.52 -20.73 22.11
CA LEU A 4 2.86 -19.69 21.33
C LEU A 4 2.01 -20.33 20.24
N THR A 5 0.79 -19.82 20.08
CA THR A 5 -0.03 -20.13 18.91
C THR A 5 0.56 -19.46 17.66
N SER A 6 0.25 -20.00 16.47
CA SER A 6 0.65 -19.39 15.21
C SER A 6 0.16 -17.95 15.07
N THR A 7 -1.04 -17.65 15.58
CA THR A 7 -1.64 -16.31 15.57
C THR A 7 -0.86 -15.33 16.45
N GLU A 8 -0.53 -15.71 17.69
CA GLU A 8 0.25 -14.85 18.60
C GLU A 8 1.64 -14.55 18.03
N PHE A 9 2.28 -15.55 17.39
CA PHE A 9 3.56 -15.34 16.71
C PHE A 9 3.44 -14.31 15.58
N LYS A 10 2.44 -14.45 14.69
CA LYS A 10 2.23 -13.53 13.56
C LYS A 10 1.93 -12.10 14.02
N GLN A 11 1.13 -11.95 15.08
CA GLN A 11 0.84 -10.65 15.68
C GLN A 11 2.10 -9.99 16.27
N GLY A 12 2.91 -10.76 17.00
CA GLY A 12 4.18 -10.27 17.55
C GLY A 12 5.18 -9.87 16.46
N ALA A 13 5.27 -10.65 15.39
CA ALA A 13 6.13 -10.34 14.26
C ALA A 13 5.65 -9.11 13.47
N LEU A 14 4.33 -8.96 13.26
CA LEU A 14 3.77 -7.74 12.66
C LEU A 14 4.05 -6.49 13.50
N TRP A 15 3.94 -6.60 14.83
CA TRP A 15 4.30 -5.52 15.74
C TRP A 15 5.78 -5.14 15.61
N ALA A 16 6.68 -6.12 15.53
CA ALA A 16 8.11 -5.88 15.33
C ALA A 16 8.39 -5.18 13.99
N ILE A 17 7.74 -5.62 12.90
CA ILE A 17 7.82 -4.97 11.59
C ILE A 17 7.36 -3.51 11.69
N ASN A 18 6.24 -3.24 12.36
CA ASN A 18 5.76 -1.87 12.53
C ASN A 18 6.74 -0.99 13.31
N ILE A 19 7.48 -1.54 14.28
CA ILE A 19 8.57 -0.80 14.93
C ILE A 19 9.69 -0.49 13.96
N LEU A 20 10.14 -1.47 13.17
CA LEU A 20 11.21 -1.28 12.17
C LEU A 20 10.80 -0.19 11.17
N MET A 21 9.58 -0.27 10.63
CA MET A 21 9.07 0.68 9.65
C MET A 21 8.94 2.10 10.21
N ASN A 22 8.51 2.25 11.47
CA ASN A 22 8.30 3.57 12.07
C ASN A 22 9.56 4.20 12.67
N THR A 23 10.61 3.42 12.96
CA THR A 23 11.81 3.94 13.62
C THR A 23 12.99 4.09 12.67
N THR A 24 13.24 3.08 11.82
CA THR A 24 14.43 3.01 10.97
C THR A 24 14.11 2.91 9.49
N ARG A 25 12.84 2.68 9.11
CA ARG A 25 12.44 2.36 7.74
C ARG A 25 13.23 1.18 7.17
N ASP A 26 13.58 0.20 8.01
CA ASP A 26 14.32 -0.99 7.60
C ASP A 26 13.42 -1.99 6.86
N THR A 27 13.31 -1.79 5.55
CA THR A 27 12.47 -2.59 4.65
C THR A 27 13.01 -4.00 4.45
N ASP A 28 14.33 -4.19 4.49
CA ASP A 28 14.96 -5.49 4.23
C ASP A 28 14.70 -6.46 5.38
N SER A 29 14.91 -6.01 6.63
CA SER A 29 14.59 -6.80 7.82
C SER A 29 13.08 -7.06 7.93
N ALA A 30 12.25 -6.07 7.59
CA ALA A 30 10.80 -6.25 7.55
C ALA A 30 10.39 -7.33 6.54
N TYR A 31 10.97 -7.33 5.34
CA TYR A 31 10.73 -8.33 4.32
C TYR A 31 11.17 -9.73 4.76
N GLU A 32 12.35 -9.85 5.40
CA GLU A 32 12.84 -11.14 5.92
C GLU A 32 11.85 -11.74 6.92
N ILE A 33 11.34 -10.93 7.86
CA ILE A 33 10.33 -11.38 8.83
C ILE A 33 9.04 -11.80 8.14
N LEU A 34 8.56 -11.06 7.14
CA LEU A 34 7.34 -11.41 6.40
C LEU A 34 7.50 -12.69 5.57
N SER A 35 8.70 -12.96 5.06
CA SER A 35 8.98 -14.10 4.17
C SER A 35 8.76 -15.46 4.85
N VAL A 36 8.74 -15.50 6.19
CA VAL A 36 8.48 -16.73 6.95
C VAL A 36 6.98 -17.01 7.16
N PHE A 37 6.09 -16.15 6.64
CA PHE A 37 4.64 -16.31 6.78
C PHE A 37 4.09 -17.01 5.52
N PRO A 38 3.81 -18.32 5.57
CA PRO A 38 3.36 -19.06 4.38
C PRO A 38 1.98 -18.62 3.88
N ASP A 39 1.16 -18.01 4.76
CA ASP A 39 -0.20 -17.55 4.53
C ASP A 39 -0.31 -16.02 4.75
N LEU A 40 0.72 -15.27 4.39
CA LEU A 40 0.81 -13.82 4.61
C LEU A 40 -0.41 -13.07 4.05
N LEU A 41 -0.86 -13.40 2.84
CA LEU A 41 -1.96 -12.71 2.19
C LEU A 41 -3.29 -12.96 2.92
N GLU A 42 -3.55 -14.19 3.35
CA GLU A 42 -4.73 -14.57 4.12
C GLU A 42 -4.71 -13.94 5.52
N PHE A 43 -3.55 -13.91 6.17
CA PHE A 43 -3.38 -13.25 7.46
C PHE A 43 -3.61 -11.73 7.35
N ALA A 44 -3.04 -11.08 6.33
CA ALA A 44 -3.16 -9.64 6.12
C ALA A 44 -4.62 -9.18 6.00
N LYS A 45 -5.51 -9.96 5.39
CA LYS A 45 -6.95 -9.64 5.34
C LYS A 45 -7.63 -9.49 6.71
N GLN A 46 -7.02 -10.01 7.76
CA GLN A 46 -7.52 -9.96 9.15
C GLN A 46 -6.82 -8.90 10.00
N VAL A 47 -5.86 -8.17 9.42
CA VAL A 47 -5.05 -7.17 10.10
C VAL A 47 -5.64 -5.79 9.83
N PRO A 48 -5.72 -4.90 10.83
CA PRO A 48 -6.15 -3.52 10.62
C PRO A 48 -5.31 -2.79 9.58
N GLU A 49 -5.95 -2.02 8.71
CA GLU A 49 -5.30 -1.27 7.63
C GLU A 49 -4.17 -0.35 8.14
N LYS A 50 -4.33 0.25 9.33
CA LYS A 50 -3.30 1.09 9.97
C LYS A 50 -1.97 0.37 10.23
N ASP A 51 -2.02 -0.96 10.35
CA ASP A 51 -0.86 -1.80 10.66
C ASP A 51 -0.29 -2.47 9.39
N LEU A 52 -0.96 -2.33 8.24
CA LEU A 52 -0.52 -2.83 6.94
C LEU A 52 -0.07 -1.74 5.99
N SER A 53 -0.60 -0.52 6.09
CA SER A 53 -0.41 0.54 5.10
C SER A 53 1.07 0.77 4.75
N SER A 54 1.92 1.03 5.74
CA SER A 54 3.35 1.25 5.54
C SER A 54 4.10 0.00 5.05
N ILE A 55 3.64 -1.18 5.43
CA ILE A 55 4.24 -2.45 4.96
C ILE A 55 3.91 -2.66 3.49
N ARG A 56 2.66 -2.41 3.10
CA ARG A 56 2.21 -2.49 1.72
C ARG A 56 2.93 -1.48 0.85
N GLU A 57 3.15 -0.27 1.35
CA GLU A 57 3.79 0.79 0.59
C GLU A 57 5.29 0.55 0.35
N PHE A 58 6.02 0.09 1.37
CA PHE A 58 7.49 0.09 1.33
C PHE A 58 8.12 -1.30 1.28
N VAL A 59 7.37 -2.37 1.56
CA VAL A 59 7.93 -3.73 1.72
C VAL A 59 7.29 -4.71 0.75
N VAL A 60 5.95 -4.79 0.73
CA VAL A 60 5.22 -5.75 -0.10
C VAL A 60 3.97 -5.11 -0.70
N ASN A 61 4.13 -4.50 -1.88
CA ASN A 61 3.07 -3.83 -2.66
C ASN A 61 1.87 -4.74 -3.01
N GLY A 62 2.05 -6.06 -2.93
CA GLY A 62 1.00 -7.06 -3.19
C GLY A 62 0.08 -7.35 -1.99
N LEU A 63 0.29 -6.72 -0.83
CA LEU A 63 -0.59 -6.94 0.33
C LEU A 63 -2.02 -6.43 0.06
N PRO A 64 -3.05 -7.10 0.60
CA PRO A 64 -4.44 -6.67 0.46
C PRO A 64 -4.73 -5.39 1.26
N LEU A 65 -5.96 -4.89 1.14
CA LEU A 65 -6.52 -3.95 2.10
C LEU A 65 -6.73 -4.67 3.44
N GLY A 66 -6.37 -4.00 4.53
CA GLY A 66 -6.63 -4.47 5.88
C GLY A 66 -8.08 -4.24 6.29
N THR A 67 -8.44 -4.74 7.47
CA THR A 67 -9.74 -4.44 8.08
C THR A 67 -9.85 -2.95 8.40
N ASP A 68 -11.08 -2.44 8.45
CA ASP A 68 -11.38 -1.05 8.81
C ASP A 68 -10.71 0.01 7.91
N HIS A 69 -10.40 -0.35 6.66
CA HIS A 69 -9.72 0.55 5.71
C HIS A 69 -10.51 1.81 5.37
N GLY A 70 -11.86 1.76 5.39
CA GLY A 70 -12.72 2.94 5.23
C GLY A 70 -12.73 3.58 3.83
N PHE A 71 -12.08 2.96 2.86
CA PHE A 71 -12.06 3.40 1.45
C PHE A 71 -13.36 3.02 0.74
N LEU A 72 -13.94 3.98 0.02
CA LEU A 72 -15.08 3.80 -0.87
C LEU A 72 -14.66 3.54 -2.32
N ARG A 73 -13.46 4.00 -2.69
CA ARG A 73 -12.88 3.84 -4.02
C ARG A 73 -11.38 3.65 -3.88
N VAL A 74 -10.80 2.83 -4.74
CA VAL A 74 -9.36 2.75 -4.95
C VAL A 74 -9.10 3.02 -6.43
N ALA A 75 -8.09 3.83 -6.71
CA ALA A 75 -7.70 4.22 -8.06
C ALA A 75 -6.18 4.49 -8.11
N TYR A 76 -5.68 4.83 -9.30
CA TYR A 76 -4.31 5.28 -9.48
C TYR A 76 -4.27 6.66 -10.14
N GLY A 77 -3.12 7.30 -10.06
CA GLY A 77 -2.86 8.62 -10.62
C GLY A 77 -1.36 8.95 -10.54
N ALA A 78 -1.02 10.19 -10.80
CA ALA A 78 0.36 10.66 -10.70
C ALA A 78 0.65 11.24 -9.31
N MET A 79 1.91 11.14 -8.90
CA MET A 79 2.44 11.79 -7.72
C MET A 79 3.01 13.16 -8.11
N GLY A 80 2.38 14.21 -7.61
CA GLY A 80 2.83 15.60 -7.74
C GLY A 80 3.81 16.03 -6.64
N VAL A 81 4.18 17.30 -6.67
CA VAL A 81 5.12 17.91 -5.73
C VAL A 81 4.58 17.83 -4.30
N GLY A 82 5.41 17.34 -3.36
CA GLY A 82 5.01 17.22 -1.96
C GLY A 82 3.99 16.11 -1.70
N GLU A 83 4.08 15.01 -2.45
CA GLU A 83 3.23 13.82 -2.33
C GLU A 83 1.73 14.09 -2.63
N THR A 84 1.44 15.17 -3.36
CA THR A 84 0.07 15.47 -3.77
C THR A 84 -0.40 14.45 -4.81
N ILE A 85 -1.56 13.85 -4.60
CA ILE A 85 -2.16 12.91 -5.55
C ILE A 85 -2.85 13.70 -6.68
N ILE A 86 -2.39 13.50 -7.91
CA ILE A 86 -3.00 14.03 -9.13
C ILE A 86 -3.82 12.91 -9.76
N GLU A 87 -5.14 13.09 -9.83
CA GLU A 87 -6.02 12.12 -10.48
C GLU A 87 -5.77 12.10 -12.00
N LEU A 88 -6.03 10.94 -12.61
CA LEU A 88 -6.08 10.86 -14.06
C LEU A 88 -7.17 11.80 -14.62
N PRO A 89 -6.96 12.36 -15.81
CA PRO A 89 -8.01 13.09 -16.52
C PRO A 89 -9.21 12.19 -16.83
N GLU A 90 -10.37 12.79 -17.13
CA GLU A 90 -11.58 12.03 -17.50
C GLU A 90 -11.38 11.15 -18.75
N SER A 91 -10.42 11.50 -19.62
CA SER A 91 -9.99 10.69 -20.76
C SER A 91 -9.38 9.34 -20.34
N GLY A 92 -8.85 9.26 -19.11
CA GLY A 92 -8.05 8.14 -18.62
C GLY A 92 -6.65 8.08 -19.23
N ASP A 93 -6.27 9.05 -20.07
CA ASP A 93 -4.99 9.04 -20.76
C ASP A 93 -3.87 9.46 -19.81
N VAL A 94 -2.88 8.57 -19.67
CA VAL A 94 -1.69 8.81 -18.84
C VAL A 94 -0.73 9.78 -19.51
N ASP A 95 -0.76 9.89 -20.85
CA ASP A 95 0.11 10.77 -21.63
C ASP A 95 -0.29 12.25 -21.49
N ASP A 96 -1.52 12.52 -21.05
CA ASP A 96 -2.00 13.85 -20.69
C ASP A 96 -1.33 14.38 -19.41
N LEU A 97 -0.68 13.50 -18.62
CA LEU A 97 0.08 13.87 -17.43
C LEU A 97 1.56 14.00 -17.77
N ALA A 98 2.06 15.24 -17.73
CA ALA A 98 3.48 15.53 -17.94
C ALA A 98 4.16 15.96 -16.63
N ALA A 99 5.32 15.37 -16.33
CA ALA A 99 6.22 15.92 -15.33
C ALA A 99 6.82 17.26 -15.82
N ALA A 100 7.20 18.12 -14.88
CA ALA A 100 7.95 19.32 -15.23
C ALA A 100 9.29 18.95 -15.90
N PRO A 101 9.83 19.80 -16.79
CA PRO A 101 11.10 19.53 -17.44
C PRO A 101 12.22 19.27 -16.43
N GLY A 102 12.81 18.07 -16.47
CA GLY A 102 13.87 17.63 -15.56
C GLY A 102 13.41 16.74 -14.39
N ASP A 103 12.10 16.57 -14.22
CA ASP A 103 11.53 15.69 -13.19
C ASP A 103 11.10 14.33 -13.77
N VAL A 104 11.05 13.33 -12.89
CA VAL A 104 10.51 12.00 -13.19
C VAL A 104 9.07 11.95 -12.69
N LEU A 105 8.14 11.57 -13.59
CA LEU A 105 6.77 11.31 -13.19
C LEU A 105 6.69 9.96 -12.48
N TYR A 106 6.23 9.98 -11.25
CA TYR A 106 5.94 8.76 -10.49
C TYR A 106 4.44 8.57 -10.38
N TRP A 107 4.03 7.32 -10.22
CA TRP A 107 2.65 6.89 -10.11
C TRP A 107 2.33 6.49 -8.67
N VAL A 108 1.07 6.66 -8.30
CA VAL A 108 0.55 6.39 -6.97
C VAL A 108 -0.77 5.63 -7.08
N VAL A 109 -0.91 4.61 -6.24
CA VAL A 109 -2.20 3.97 -5.95
C VAL A 109 -2.75 4.60 -4.69
N TYR A 110 -4.01 5.04 -4.72
CA TYR A 110 -4.64 5.73 -3.61
C TYR A 110 -6.06 5.23 -3.34
N GLY A 111 -6.45 5.29 -2.07
CA GLY A 111 -7.81 5.08 -1.60
C GLY A 111 -8.51 6.41 -1.38
N VAL A 112 -9.83 6.46 -1.58
CA VAL A 112 -10.69 7.61 -1.31
C VAL A 112 -11.67 7.25 -0.22
N LYS A 113 -11.68 8.02 0.87
CA LYS A 113 -12.61 7.84 1.99
C LYS A 113 -13.93 8.57 1.75
N ALA A 114 -14.89 8.36 2.66
CA ALA A 114 -16.24 8.93 2.56
C ALA A 114 -16.30 10.46 2.60
N ASP A 115 -15.32 11.11 3.23
CA ASP A 115 -15.16 12.56 3.26
C ASP A 115 -14.43 13.13 2.01
N GLY A 116 -14.03 12.25 1.07
CA GLY A 116 -13.26 12.62 -0.11
C GLY A 116 -11.75 12.69 0.14
N GLU A 117 -11.27 12.40 1.36
CA GLU A 117 -9.83 12.31 1.64
C GLU A 117 -9.19 11.24 0.76
N LYS A 118 -8.09 11.60 0.10
CA LYS A 118 -7.25 10.68 -0.66
C LYS A 118 -6.06 10.26 0.18
N VAL A 119 -5.86 8.96 0.32
CA VAL A 119 -4.75 8.37 1.07
C VAL A 119 -3.93 7.53 0.12
N ALA A 120 -2.62 7.80 0.04
CA ALA A 120 -1.71 6.97 -0.72
C ALA A 120 -1.62 5.57 -0.10
N LEU A 121 -1.72 4.54 -0.95
CA LEU A 121 -1.62 3.13 -0.57
C LEU A 121 -0.31 2.52 -1.02
N ILE A 122 0.20 2.96 -2.18
CA ILE A 122 1.47 2.55 -2.78
C ILE A 122 2.00 3.75 -3.58
N GLN A 123 3.21 4.20 -3.28
CA GLN A 123 3.81 5.40 -3.87
C GLN A 123 5.04 5.07 -4.73
N ALA A 124 5.55 6.10 -5.43
CA ALA A 124 6.80 6.06 -6.16
C ALA A 124 6.90 4.95 -7.23
N LEU A 125 5.77 4.55 -7.82
CA LEU A 125 5.75 3.56 -8.89
C LEU A 125 6.30 4.18 -10.18
N SER A 126 7.19 3.47 -10.86
CA SER A 126 7.87 4.01 -12.06
C SER A 126 7.01 3.88 -13.32
N LEU A 127 6.01 3.00 -13.30
CA LEU A 127 5.21 2.64 -14.48
C LEU A 127 3.70 2.81 -14.20
N PRO A 128 2.94 3.44 -15.11
CA PRO A 128 1.49 3.59 -14.96
C PRO A 128 0.77 2.24 -14.97
N GLU A 129 1.18 1.31 -15.84
CA GLU A 129 0.59 -0.02 -15.96
C GLU A 129 0.69 -0.83 -14.65
N GLU A 130 1.78 -0.64 -13.90
CA GLU A 130 1.94 -1.27 -12.59
C GLU A 130 0.96 -0.68 -11.57
N ALA A 131 0.83 0.65 -11.55
CA ALA A 131 -0.12 1.34 -10.68
C ALA A 131 -1.56 0.95 -10.99
N GLU A 132 -1.94 0.88 -12.27
CA GLU A 132 -3.25 0.44 -12.73
C GLU A 132 -3.57 -0.99 -12.26
N LYS A 133 -2.62 -1.91 -12.46
CA LYS A 133 -2.76 -3.32 -12.06
C LYS A 133 -2.93 -3.46 -10.54
N LEU A 134 -2.15 -2.74 -9.76
CA LEU A 134 -2.23 -2.76 -8.29
C LEU A 134 -3.53 -2.12 -7.80
N ALA A 135 -3.92 -0.97 -8.35
CA ALA A 135 -5.17 -0.31 -8.03
C ALA A 135 -6.38 -1.20 -8.33
N SER A 136 -6.40 -1.87 -9.48
CA SER A 136 -7.47 -2.79 -9.87
C SER A 136 -7.61 -3.94 -8.86
N LYS A 137 -6.49 -4.58 -8.48
CA LYS A 137 -6.49 -5.67 -7.48
C LYS A 137 -6.96 -5.25 -6.10
N LEU A 138 -6.67 -4.02 -5.68
CA LEU A 138 -7.14 -3.48 -4.41
C LEU A 138 -8.61 -3.05 -4.51
N ALA A 139 -9.03 -2.49 -5.64
CA ALA A 139 -10.41 -2.09 -5.89
C ALA A 139 -11.38 -3.30 -5.90
N GLU A 140 -10.94 -4.46 -6.38
CA GLU A 140 -11.70 -5.72 -6.33
C GLU A 140 -12.09 -6.14 -4.89
N GLN A 141 -11.40 -5.62 -3.87
CA GLN A 141 -11.64 -5.95 -2.46
C GLN A 141 -12.69 -5.03 -1.80
N LEU A 142 -13.17 -4.01 -2.50
CA LEU A 142 -14.18 -3.07 -2.01
C LEU A 142 -15.63 -3.56 -2.20
N ALA A 143 -15.80 -4.73 -2.83
CA ALA A 143 -17.10 -5.31 -3.18
C ALA A 143 -17.84 -5.97 -2.00
#